data_AF-A0A8C1MN85-F1
#
_entry.id   AF-A0A8C1MN85-F1
#
_cell.length_a   1.000
_cell.length_b   1.000
_cell.length_c   1.000
_cell.angle_alpha   90.00
_cell.angle_beta   90.00
_cell.angle_gamma   90.00
#
_symmetry.space_group_name_H-M   'P 1'
#
loop_
_entity.id
_entity.type
_entity.pdbx_description
1 polymer ?
#
loop_
_entity_poly.entity_id
_entity_poly.type
_entity_poly.pdbx_seq_one_letter_code
_entity_poly.pdbx_strand_id
1 'polypeptide(L)'
;MILVKQRDVNIILISHNRPNKGYFKNCYDWLLSQTRHRPKVAIICGSGLGMLADALKCQDSFKYSDIPGFPQSTGKTQLRACNNIFASVFCPFAEIKYLLKKYILCDNACMSLADSYSCGDIMIICDHINFPGLAGLNPLNGPNDKGVSMFGPRFPPMSGVYDKSLRKMAFDICKNMGVSQYVQEGVYCMVGGPNFESIA
;
A
#
# COMPACT_ATOMS: atom_id res chain seq x y z
N MET A 1 2.12 3.12 -10.70
CA MET A 1 1.93 3.87 -9.43
C MET A 1 0.48 3.77 -9.01
N ILE A 2 0.21 3.29 -7.80
CA ILE A 2 -1.12 3.10 -7.23
C ILE A 2 -1.42 4.26 -6.27
N LEU A 3 -2.45 5.04 -6.55
CA LEU A 3 -2.88 6.12 -5.65
C LEU A 3 -4.20 5.71 -4.99
N VAL A 4 -4.15 5.27 -3.74
CA VAL A 4 -5.35 4.90 -2.96
C VAL A 4 -5.67 6.04 -1.99
N LYS A 5 -6.76 6.76 -2.25
CA LYS A 5 -7.34 7.61 -1.20
C LYS A 5 -8.16 6.72 -0.30
N GLN A 6 -7.83 6.73 0.98
CA GLN A 6 -8.63 6.04 1.96
C GLN A 6 -9.89 6.87 2.25
N ARG A 7 -10.96 6.65 1.48
CA ARG A 7 -12.33 7.01 1.89
C ARG A 7 -13.02 5.73 2.35
N ASP A 8 -13.09 5.53 3.66
CA ASP A 8 -13.74 4.35 4.29
C ASP A 8 -13.29 2.98 3.73
N VAL A 9 -12.14 2.90 3.04
CA VAL A 9 -11.60 1.65 2.51
C VAL A 9 -10.96 0.89 3.66
N ASN A 10 -11.64 -0.19 3.99
CA ASN A 10 -11.46 -0.90 5.22
C ASN A 10 -10.74 -2.23 4.94
N ILE A 11 -9.43 -2.12 4.74
CA ILE A 11 -8.56 -3.28 4.54
C ILE A 11 -8.30 -3.90 5.92
N ILE A 12 -8.79 -5.13 6.11
CA ILE A 12 -8.47 -6.04 7.22
C ILE A 12 -7.40 -6.99 6.66
N LEU A 13 -6.36 -7.32 7.42
CA LEU A 13 -5.44 -8.41 7.06
C LEU A 13 -5.64 -9.57 8.03
N ILE A 14 -5.58 -10.79 7.49
CA ILE A 14 -5.41 -12.02 8.24
C ILE A 14 -3.94 -12.40 8.18
N SER A 15 -3.35 -12.57 9.36
CA SER A 15 -2.26 -13.53 9.56
C SER A 15 -2.84 -14.75 10.28
N HIS A 16 -2.33 -15.94 9.97
CA HIS A 16 -2.66 -17.18 10.71
C HIS A 16 -2.33 -17.09 12.21
N ASN A 17 -1.56 -16.07 12.62
CA ASN A 17 -1.47 -15.60 14.00
C ASN A 17 -2.04 -14.18 14.07
N ARG A 18 -3.29 -14.04 14.54
CA ARG A 18 -3.91 -12.71 14.71
C ARG A 18 -3.11 -11.88 15.70
N PRO A 19 -2.62 -10.69 15.30
CA PRO A 19 -2.19 -9.72 16.27
C PRO A 19 -3.43 -9.12 16.96
N ASN A 20 -3.54 -9.29 18.28
CA ASN A 20 -4.66 -8.73 19.06
C ASN A 20 -4.62 -7.18 19.02
N LYS A 21 -5.70 -6.48 19.38
CA LYS A 21 -5.75 -5.01 19.50
C LYS A 21 -4.52 -4.40 20.20
N GLY A 22 -4.04 -5.07 21.25
CA GLY A 22 -2.83 -4.64 21.97
C GLY A 22 -1.58 -4.62 21.10
N TYR A 23 -1.47 -5.50 20.12
CA TYR A 23 -0.32 -5.59 19.21
C TYR A 23 -0.15 -4.34 18.35
N PHE A 24 -1.20 -3.93 17.64
CA PHE A 24 -1.15 -2.75 16.78
C PHE A 24 -0.95 -1.46 17.58
N LYS A 25 -1.56 -1.39 18.78
CA LYS A 25 -1.37 -0.28 19.70
C LYS A 25 0.09 -0.21 20.21
N ASN A 26 0.70 -1.34 20.54
CA ASN A 26 2.10 -1.38 21.00
C ASN A 26 3.07 -0.93 19.91
N CYS A 27 2.88 -1.38 18.67
CA CYS A 27 3.65 -0.91 17.52
C CYS A 27 3.49 0.61 17.31
N TYR A 28 2.25 1.10 17.39
CA TYR A 28 1.93 2.52 17.23
C TYR A 28 2.58 3.38 18.30
N ASP A 29 2.41 3.01 19.56
CA ASP A 29 2.97 3.73 20.72
C ASP A 29 4.51 3.72 20.66
N TRP A 30 5.12 2.61 20.26
CA TRP A 30 6.55 2.53 20.03
C TRP A 30 6.99 3.51 18.93
N LEU A 31 6.38 3.49 17.75
CA LEU A 31 6.73 4.39 16.66
C LEU A 31 6.57 5.87 17.06
N LEU A 32 5.48 6.22 17.74
CA LEU A 32 5.26 7.58 18.26
C LEU A 32 6.31 8.01 19.30
N SER A 33 6.88 7.07 20.05
CA SER A 33 7.96 7.35 21.01
C SER A 33 9.29 7.62 20.31
N GLN A 34 9.51 7.03 19.14
CA GLN A 34 10.77 7.12 18.40
C GLN A 34 10.84 8.26 17.38
N THR A 35 9.69 8.85 16.98
CA THR A 35 9.65 9.98 16.04
C THR A 35 8.75 11.12 16.50
N ARG A 36 9.17 12.36 16.20
CA ARG A 36 8.34 13.56 16.33
C ARG A 36 7.40 13.76 15.14
N HIS A 37 7.61 13.04 14.03
CA HIS A 37 6.81 13.15 12.83
C HIS A 37 5.39 12.61 13.03
N ARG A 38 4.41 13.22 12.35
CA ARG A 38 2.99 12.85 12.42
C ARG A 38 2.42 12.66 11.02
N PRO A 39 2.79 11.55 10.36
CA PRO A 39 2.49 11.34 8.97
C PRO A 39 1.00 11.15 8.69
N LYS A 40 0.59 11.66 7.53
CA LYS A 40 -0.77 11.60 6.99
C LYS A 40 -0.83 10.74 5.73
N VAL A 41 0.31 10.52 5.09
CA VAL A 41 0.47 9.78 3.84
C VAL A 41 1.42 8.60 4.07
N ALA A 42 1.03 7.42 3.63
CA ALA A 42 1.90 6.25 3.48
C ALA A 42 2.37 6.16 2.04
N ILE A 43 3.62 5.75 1.85
CA ILE A 43 4.14 5.31 0.57
C ILE A 43 4.69 3.89 0.78
N ILE A 44 4.12 2.93 0.08
CA ILE A 44 4.53 1.53 0.09
C ILE A 44 5.27 1.28 -1.22
N CYS A 45 6.58 1.17 -1.11
CA CYS A 45 7.47 0.90 -2.22
C CYS A 45 7.61 -0.59 -2.48
N GLY A 46 7.27 -0.99 -3.70
CA GLY A 46 7.52 -2.30 -4.26
C GLY A 46 8.95 -2.44 -4.79
N SER A 47 9.19 -3.56 -5.47
CA SER A 47 10.50 -3.90 -6.04
C SER A 47 10.98 -2.83 -7.02
N GLY A 48 12.20 -2.32 -6.80
CA GLY A 48 12.86 -1.37 -7.71
C GLY A 48 12.59 0.11 -7.43
N LEU A 49 11.66 0.46 -6.54
CA LEU A 49 11.27 1.85 -6.26
C LEU A 49 11.64 2.34 -4.86
N GLY A 50 12.47 1.59 -4.13
CA GLY A 50 12.96 2.01 -2.80
C GLY A 50 13.71 3.35 -2.78
N MET A 51 14.21 3.82 -3.94
CA MET A 51 14.81 5.15 -4.08
C MET A 51 13.83 6.28 -3.75
N LEU A 52 12.52 6.07 -3.92
CA LEU A 52 11.50 7.05 -3.52
C LEU A 52 11.50 7.27 -2.00
N ALA A 53 11.71 6.21 -1.23
CA ALA A 53 11.87 6.31 0.22
C ALA A 53 13.20 6.99 0.58
N ASP A 54 14.27 6.70 -0.17
CA ASP A 54 15.60 7.31 0.05
C ASP A 54 15.65 8.80 -0.32
N ALA A 55 14.76 9.28 -1.19
CA ALA A 55 14.66 10.69 -1.57
C ALA A 55 14.08 11.60 -0.47
N LEU A 56 13.55 11.04 0.62
CA LEU A 56 13.01 11.80 1.74
C LEU A 56 14.14 12.43 2.57
N LYS A 57 14.25 13.77 2.50
CA LYS A 57 15.38 14.53 3.07
C LYS A 57 15.44 14.58 4.61
N CYS A 58 14.34 14.36 5.33
CA CYS A 58 14.31 14.40 6.80
C CYS A 58 13.85 13.05 7.35
N GLN A 59 14.74 12.06 7.42
CA GLN A 59 14.35 10.67 7.72
C GLN A 59 14.73 10.23 9.13
N ASP A 60 13.73 9.93 9.96
CA ASP A 60 13.92 8.93 11.00
C ASP A 60 13.77 7.55 10.35
N SER A 61 14.74 6.65 10.57
CA SER A 61 14.76 5.31 9.96
C SER A 61 14.67 4.24 11.03
N PHE A 62 13.72 3.32 10.86
CA PHE A 62 13.43 2.24 11.79
C PHE A 62 13.59 0.91 11.06
N LYS A 63 14.41 0.01 11.60
CA LYS A 63 14.48 -1.36 11.10
C LYS A 63 13.24 -2.11 11.56
N TYR A 64 12.73 -3.02 10.73
CA TYR A 64 11.56 -3.82 11.12
C TYR A 64 11.82 -4.73 12.33
N SER A 65 13.07 -5.14 12.55
CA SER A 65 13.50 -5.86 13.76
C SER A 65 13.21 -5.12 15.05
N ASP A 66 13.24 -3.78 14.99
CA ASP A 66 13.15 -2.94 16.17
C ASP A 66 11.70 -2.56 16.45
N ILE A 67 10.83 -2.67 15.42
CA ILE A 67 9.41 -2.36 15.52
C ILE A 67 8.66 -3.57 16.10
N PRO A 68 8.06 -3.46 17.31
CA PRO A 68 7.35 -4.57 17.92
C PRO A 68 6.22 -5.06 17.02
N GLY A 69 6.26 -6.33 16.64
CA GLY A 69 5.23 -6.93 15.80
C GLY A 69 5.36 -6.67 14.29
N PHE A 70 6.48 -6.16 13.81
CA PHE A 70 6.70 -6.17 12.36
C PHE A 70 7.20 -7.54 11.89
N PRO A 71 6.72 -8.03 10.73
CA PRO A 71 7.23 -9.25 10.13
C PRO A 71 8.66 -9.02 9.66
N GLN A 72 9.49 -10.04 9.83
CA GLN A 72 10.83 -10.07 9.22
C GLN A 72 10.69 -10.41 7.74
N SER A 73 11.23 -9.56 6.87
CA SER A 73 11.31 -9.82 5.43
C SER A 73 12.78 -9.97 5.02
N THR A 74 13.01 -10.75 3.97
CA THR A 74 14.34 -11.00 3.38
C THR A 74 14.85 -9.83 2.55
N GLY A 75 14.01 -8.81 2.27
CA GLY A 75 14.37 -7.60 1.52
C GLY A 75 14.83 -6.42 2.39
N LYS A 76 14.85 -5.21 1.82
CA LYS A 76 15.09 -3.96 2.58
C LYS A 76 13.92 -3.71 3.54
N THR A 77 14.15 -3.95 4.82
CA THR A 77 13.16 -3.87 5.91
C THR A 77 13.29 -2.59 6.72
N GLN A 78 13.07 -1.45 6.07
CA GLN A 78 13.15 -0.15 6.73
C GLN A 78 11.85 0.66 6.55
N LEU A 79 11.38 1.22 7.66
CA LEU A 79 10.36 2.24 7.69
C LEU A 79 11.06 3.59 7.84
N ARG A 80 10.75 4.53 6.94
CA ARG A 80 11.26 5.90 6.98
C ARG A 80 10.14 6.86 7.31
N ALA A 81 10.38 7.80 8.21
CA ALA A 81 9.45 8.83 8.61
C ALA A 81 10.01 10.20 8.25
N CYS A 82 9.23 11.02 7.54
CA CYS A 82 9.63 12.37 7.18
C CYS A 82 8.42 13.31 7.15
N ASN A 83 8.39 14.28 8.06
CA ASN A 83 7.31 15.27 8.18
C ASN A 83 5.91 14.63 8.25
N ASN A 84 5.19 14.68 7.14
CA ASN A 84 3.83 14.17 6.99
C ASN A 84 3.77 12.83 6.22
N ILE A 85 4.91 12.17 5.99
CA ILE A 85 5.03 10.98 5.15
C ILE A 85 5.69 9.84 5.93
N PHE A 86 5.09 8.65 5.89
CA PHE A 86 5.80 7.40 6.12
C PHE A 86 6.07 6.75 4.76
N ALA A 87 7.29 6.30 4.52
CA ALA A 87 7.66 5.53 3.35
C ALA A 87 8.32 4.23 3.76
N SER A 88 7.97 3.13 3.11
CA SER A 88 8.53 1.83 3.45
C SER A 88 8.61 0.92 2.25
N VAL A 89 9.70 0.16 2.18
CA VAL A 89 9.89 -0.90 1.20
C VAL A 89 9.33 -2.18 1.82
N PHE A 90 8.23 -2.71 1.29
CA PHE A 90 7.51 -3.89 1.81
C PHE A 90 6.96 -3.80 3.25
N CYS A 91 5.96 -2.94 3.48
CA CYS A 91 5.30 -2.90 4.79
C CYS A 91 3.96 -3.66 4.80
N PRO A 92 3.66 -4.46 5.83
CA PRO A 92 2.34 -5.04 6.00
C PRO A 92 1.29 -3.92 6.21
N PHE A 93 0.17 -4.02 5.48
CA PHE A 93 -0.86 -2.98 5.40
C PHE A 93 -1.65 -2.77 6.71
N ALA A 94 -1.73 -3.76 7.60
CA ALA A 94 -2.56 -3.69 8.80
C ALA A 94 -1.99 -2.73 9.85
N GLU A 95 -0.66 -2.75 9.99
CA GLU A 95 0.12 -1.95 10.91
C GLU A 95 0.11 -0.49 10.47
N ILE A 96 0.28 -0.25 9.16
CA ILE A 96 0.20 1.09 8.54
C ILE A 96 -1.19 1.72 8.72
N LYS A 97 -2.28 0.96 8.62
CA LYS A 97 -3.64 1.50 8.82
C LYS A 97 -3.83 2.05 10.24
N TYR A 98 -3.25 1.41 11.25
CA TYR A 98 -3.31 1.92 12.62
C TYR A 98 -2.47 3.19 12.78
N LEU A 99 -1.35 3.25 12.04
CA LEU A 99 -0.41 4.37 12.04
C LEU A 99 -0.93 5.60 11.27
N LEU A 100 -1.73 5.42 10.22
CA LEU A 100 -2.03 6.45 9.23
C LEU A 100 -3.52 6.66 9.02
N LYS A 101 -3.91 7.94 8.94
CA LYS A 101 -5.32 8.33 8.97
C LYS A 101 -5.92 8.74 7.62
N LYS A 102 -5.16 8.88 6.51
CA LYS A 102 -5.71 9.53 5.29
C LYS A 102 -5.35 8.97 3.91
N TYR A 103 -4.09 8.73 3.58
CA TYR A 103 -3.70 8.37 2.20
C TYR A 103 -2.65 7.27 2.16
N ILE A 104 -2.79 6.34 1.21
CA ILE A 104 -1.81 5.29 0.95
C ILE A 104 -1.47 5.34 -0.54
N LEU A 105 -0.19 5.54 -0.84
CA LEU A 105 0.36 5.38 -2.17
C LEU A 105 1.06 4.03 -2.18
N CYS A 106 0.74 3.17 -3.14
CA CYS A 106 1.47 1.93 -3.34
C CYS A 106 2.16 2.00 -4.69
N ASP A 107 3.31 1.38 -4.82
CA ASP A 107 3.88 1.10 -6.11
C ASP A 107 4.25 -0.38 -6.20
N ASN A 108 4.19 -0.90 -7.42
CA ASN A 108 4.72 -2.21 -7.74
C ASN A 108 5.27 -2.15 -9.17
N ALA A 109 6.14 -3.10 -9.47
CA ALA A 109 6.45 -3.47 -10.83
C ALA A 109 5.43 -4.50 -11.31
N CYS A 110 4.88 -4.30 -12.50
CA CYS A 110 3.93 -5.21 -13.14
C CYS A 110 4.28 -5.40 -14.62
N MET A 111 3.81 -6.51 -15.18
CA MET A 111 3.79 -6.72 -16.62
C MET A 111 2.46 -6.22 -17.19
N SER A 112 2.49 -5.65 -18.39
CA SER A 112 1.27 -5.29 -19.11
C SER A 112 0.74 -6.49 -19.90
N LEU A 113 -0.59 -6.63 -19.91
CA LEU A 113 -1.30 -7.51 -20.85
C LEU A 113 -1.80 -6.74 -22.08
N ALA A 114 -1.83 -5.41 -22.02
CA ALA A 114 -2.28 -4.57 -23.10
C ALA A 114 -1.08 -4.17 -23.99
N ASP A 115 -1.24 -4.36 -25.30
CA ASP A 115 -0.23 -4.02 -26.32
C ASP A 115 0.10 -2.52 -26.38
N SER A 116 -0.78 -1.67 -25.84
CA SER A 116 -0.59 -0.22 -25.81
C SER A 116 0.46 0.26 -24.81
N TYR A 117 1.01 -0.63 -23.97
CA TYR A 117 1.98 -0.30 -22.94
C TYR A 117 3.38 -0.68 -23.36
N SER A 118 4.34 0.18 -23.06
CA SER A 118 5.76 -0.08 -23.24
C SER A 118 6.47 -0.30 -21.90
N CYS A 119 7.61 -0.99 -21.94
CA CYS A 119 8.47 -1.10 -20.76
C CYS A 119 8.88 0.30 -20.27
N GLY A 120 8.67 0.59 -18.99
CA GLY A 120 8.93 1.90 -18.39
C GLY A 120 7.70 2.79 -18.24
N ASP A 121 6.57 2.43 -18.84
CA ASP A 121 5.31 3.15 -18.65
C ASP A 121 4.82 3.06 -17.20
N ILE A 122 4.21 4.15 -16.74
CA ILE A 122 3.59 4.25 -15.42
C ILE A 122 2.09 4.10 -15.59
N MET A 123 1.55 2.98 -15.11
CA MET A 123 0.09 2.82 -15.00
C MET A 123 -0.45 3.42 -13.70
N ILE A 124 -1.44 4.29 -13.83
CA ILE A 124 -2.34 4.71 -12.75
C ILE A 124 -3.48 3.68 -12.68
N ILE A 125 -3.63 3.02 -11.54
CA ILE A 125 -4.67 1.99 -11.36
C ILE A 125 -6.02 2.66 -11.16
N CYS A 126 -7.00 2.34 -12.01
CA CYS A 126 -8.39 2.77 -11.83
C CYS A 126 -9.29 1.72 -11.20
N ASP A 127 -8.95 0.44 -11.34
CA ASP A 127 -9.65 -0.69 -10.73
C ASP A 127 -8.74 -1.93 -10.61
N HIS A 128 -9.21 -2.99 -9.94
CA HIS A 128 -8.48 -4.25 -9.88
C HIS A 128 -9.34 -5.51 -10.01
N ILE A 129 -8.69 -6.59 -10.42
CA ILE A 129 -9.20 -7.96 -10.35
C ILE A 129 -8.37 -8.73 -9.33
N ASN A 130 -9.02 -9.28 -8.31
CA ASN A 130 -8.37 -10.02 -7.23
C ASN A 130 -8.63 -11.53 -7.36
N PHE A 131 -7.87 -12.22 -8.22
CA PHE A 131 -8.04 -13.66 -8.42
C PHE A 131 -7.84 -14.49 -7.13
N PRO A 132 -6.80 -14.25 -6.30
CA PRO A 132 -6.69 -14.93 -5.01
C PRO A 132 -7.94 -14.73 -4.14
N GLY A 133 -8.47 -13.51 -4.10
CA GLY A 133 -9.70 -13.20 -3.38
C GLY A 133 -10.92 -13.98 -3.88
N LEU A 134 -11.05 -14.18 -5.19
CA LEU A 134 -12.10 -15.00 -5.79
C LEU A 134 -11.99 -16.48 -5.38
N ALA A 135 -10.77 -16.98 -5.18
CA ALA A 135 -10.48 -18.33 -4.70
C ALA A 135 -10.53 -18.48 -3.16
N GLY A 136 -10.96 -17.44 -2.42
CA GLY A 136 -11.03 -17.49 -0.96
C GLY A 136 -9.70 -17.20 -0.25
N LEU A 137 -8.70 -16.67 -0.95
CA LEU A 137 -7.49 -16.08 -0.36
C LEU A 137 -7.66 -14.55 -0.25
N ASN A 138 -8.72 -14.14 0.44
CA ASN A 138 -9.02 -12.73 0.67
C ASN A 138 -8.50 -12.31 2.07
N PRO A 139 -7.80 -11.18 2.20
CA PRO A 139 -7.30 -10.71 3.50
C PRO A 139 -8.43 -10.37 4.50
N LEU A 140 -9.69 -10.27 4.07
CA LEU A 140 -10.88 -10.03 4.91
C LEU A 140 -11.59 -11.30 5.42
N ASN A 141 -11.16 -12.49 4.99
CA ASN A 141 -11.64 -13.77 5.51
C ASN A 141 -11.48 -13.93 7.04
N GLY A 142 -12.22 -14.88 7.63
CA GLY A 142 -12.27 -15.05 9.10
C GLY A 142 -13.18 -14.03 9.81
N PRO A 143 -13.29 -14.06 11.15
CA PRO A 143 -14.24 -13.22 11.89
C PRO A 143 -14.05 -11.71 11.70
N ASN A 144 -15.14 -10.95 11.58
CA ASN A 144 -15.09 -9.48 11.68
C ASN A 144 -15.31 -9.06 13.13
N ASP A 145 -14.30 -8.42 13.73
CA ASP A 145 -14.35 -8.05 15.13
C ASP A 145 -15.29 -6.86 15.35
N LYS A 146 -16.54 -7.16 15.75
CA LYS A 146 -17.60 -6.18 16.00
C LYS A 146 -17.24 -5.12 17.06
N GLY A 147 -16.28 -5.42 17.96
CA GLY A 147 -15.82 -4.52 19.01
C GLY A 147 -14.77 -3.49 18.58
N VAL A 148 -14.42 -3.43 17.28
CA VAL A 148 -13.34 -2.59 16.76
C VAL A 148 -13.85 -1.74 15.61
N SER A 149 -14.65 -0.73 15.95
CA SER A 149 -15.25 0.23 15.01
C SER A 149 -14.25 0.93 14.07
N MET A 150 -12.94 0.83 14.32
CA MET A 150 -11.89 1.47 13.51
C MET A 150 -11.58 0.73 12.20
N PHE A 151 -11.92 -0.56 12.07
CA PHE A 151 -11.47 -1.36 10.93
C PHE A 151 -12.47 -1.48 9.80
N GLY A 152 -13.76 -1.23 10.03
CA GLY A 152 -14.77 -1.11 8.98
C GLY A 152 -15.92 -2.11 9.00
N PRO A 153 -16.78 -2.07 7.96
CA PRO A 153 -17.88 -3.01 7.80
C PRO A 153 -17.37 -4.40 7.43
N ARG A 154 -18.20 -5.42 7.68
CA ARG A 154 -17.89 -6.82 7.31
C ARG A 154 -17.67 -6.99 5.81
N PHE A 155 -18.49 -6.29 5.02
CA PHE A 155 -18.51 -6.36 3.57
C PHE A 155 -18.27 -4.95 3.03
N PRO A 156 -17.00 -4.51 2.93
CA PRO A 156 -16.70 -3.19 2.40
C PRO A 156 -16.99 -3.13 0.89
N PRO A 157 -17.59 -2.04 0.39
CA PRO A 157 -17.69 -1.84 -1.04
C PRO A 157 -16.29 -1.62 -1.63
N MET A 158 -16.00 -2.28 -2.75
CA MET A 158 -14.74 -2.11 -3.48
C MET A 158 -14.85 -1.09 -4.61
N SER A 159 -16.05 -0.57 -4.88
CA SER A 159 -16.27 0.47 -5.86
C SER A 159 -15.61 1.79 -5.42
N GLY A 160 -14.83 2.39 -6.32
CA GLY A 160 -14.19 3.68 -6.05
C GLY A 160 -13.05 3.64 -5.04
N VAL A 161 -12.48 2.46 -4.75
CA VAL A 161 -11.28 2.30 -3.90
C VAL A 161 -10.10 3.13 -4.43
N TYR A 162 -9.97 3.25 -5.75
CA TYR A 162 -9.01 4.14 -6.40
C TYR A 162 -9.67 5.50 -6.69
N ASP A 163 -9.42 6.47 -5.81
CA ASP A 163 -10.12 7.75 -5.84
C ASP A 163 -9.82 8.57 -7.10
N LYS A 164 -10.91 8.92 -7.80
CA LYS A 164 -10.88 9.64 -9.07
C LYS A 164 -10.15 10.99 -8.97
N SER A 165 -10.25 11.70 -7.84
CA SER A 165 -9.59 13.01 -7.68
C SER A 165 -8.07 12.88 -7.57
N LEU A 166 -7.57 11.83 -6.91
CA LEU A 166 -6.12 11.56 -6.87
C LEU A 166 -5.59 11.09 -8.22
N ARG A 167 -6.33 10.23 -8.93
CA ARG A 167 -5.97 9.81 -10.29
C ARG A 167 -5.85 11.02 -11.22
N LYS A 168 -6.85 11.89 -11.22
CA LYS A 168 -6.82 13.14 -11.99
C LYS A 168 -5.62 14.01 -11.61
N MET A 169 -5.38 14.22 -10.32
CA MET A 169 -4.24 15.01 -9.84
C MET A 169 -2.90 14.46 -10.34
N ALA A 170 -2.75 13.14 -10.38
CA ALA A 170 -1.53 12.53 -10.91
C ALA A 170 -1.37 12.75 -12.41
N PHE A 171 -2.44 12.61 -13.20
CA PHE A 171 -2.40 12.99 -14.61
C PHE A 171 -2.04 14.46 -14.82
N ASP A 172 -2.60 15.37 -14.02
CA ASP A 172 -2.29 16.80 -14.09
C ASP A 172 -0.80 17.06 -13.76
N ILE A 173 -0.23 16.37 -12.76
CA ILE A 173 1.20 16.45 -12.42
C ILE A 173 2.06 15.95 -13.58
N CYS A 174 1.73 14.79 -14.15
CA CYS A 174 2.47 14.21 -15.27
C CYS A 174 2.44 15.10 -16.51
N LYS A 175 1.31 15.78 -16.74
CA LYS A 175 1.17 16.79 -17.80
C LYS A 175 2.06 17.99 -17.56
N ASN A 176 2.07 18.52 -16.34
CA ASN A 176 2.91 19.66 -15.98
C ASN A 176 4.41 19.33 -16.02
N MET A 177 4.77 18.06 -15.80
CA MET A 177 6.14 17.58 -15.89
C MET A 177 6.57 17.21 -17.32
N GLY A 178 5.67 17.26 -18.31
CA GLY A 178 5.98 16.88 -19.69
C GLY A 178 6.25 15.37 -19.90
N VAL A 179 5.68 14.53 -19.03
CA VAL A 179 5.86 13.06 -19.05
C VAL A 179 4.56 12.29 -19.32
N SER A 180 3.48 12.98 -19.71
CA SER A 180 2.17 12.36 -19.98
C SER A 180 2.20 11.20 -20.97
N GLN A 181 3.15 11.20 -21.91
CA GLN A 181 3.33 10.15 -22.91
C GLN A 181 3.72 8.79 -22.31
N TYR A 182 4.27 8.77 -21.09
CA TYR A 182 4.67 7.54 -20.38
C TYR A 182 3.64 7.13 -19.33
N VAL A 183 2.45 7.74 -19.31
CA VAL A 183 1.47 7.55 -18.24
C VAL A 183 0.16 7.06 -18.82
N GLN A 184 -0.30 5.94 -18.29
CA GLN A 184 -1.51 5.26 -18.72
C GLN A 184 -2.47 5.07 -17.54
N GLU A 185 -3.74 4.76 -17.82
CA GLU A 185 -4.72 4.33 -16.80
C GLU A 185 -5.24 2.94 -17.15
N GLY A 186 -5.36 2.06 -16.14
CA GLY A 186 -5.77 0.68 -16.38
C GLY A 186 -6.24 -0.10 -15.15
N VAL A 187 -6.70 -1.32 -15.41
CA VAL A 187 -7.16 -2.28 -14.40
C VAL A 187 -6.01 -3.21 -14.05
N TYR A 188 -5.69 -3.33 -12.76
CA TYR A 188 -4.62 -4.19 -12.29
C TYR A 188 -5.13 -5.56 -11.90
N CYS A 189 -4.44 -6.61 -12.34
CA CYS A 189 -4.78 -7.97 -11.97
C CYS A 189 -3.75 -8.52 -10.98
N MET A 190 -4.22 -9.01 -9.83
CA MET A 190 -3.39 -9.75 -8.89
C MET A 190 -3.51 -11.25 -9.16
N VAL A 191 -2.38 -11.91 -9.38
CA VAL A 191 -2.24 -13.38 -9.43
C VAL A 191 -1.40 -13.87 -8.25
N GLY A 192 -1.43 -15.19 -8.00
CA GLY A 192 -0.72 -15.79 -6.86
C GLY A 192 0.81 -15.78 -6.98
N GLY A 193 1.35 -15.95 -8.18
CA GLY A 193 2.79 -16.18 -8.39
C GLY A 193 3.28 -17.50 -7.75
N PRO A 194 4.61 -17.71 -7.63
CA PRO A 194 5.71 -16.80 -7.97
C PRO A 194 6.19 -16.88 -9.42
N ASN A 195 5.71 -17.84 -10.21
CA ASN A 195 5.98 -17.88 -11.64
C ASN A 195 5.29 -16.72 -12.38
N PHE A 196 5.89 -16.27 -13.48
CA PHE A 196 5.20 -15.40 -14.44
C PHE A 196 4.06 -16.15 -15.14
N GLU A 197 3.18 -15.38 -15.78
CA GLU A 197 2.06 -15.88 -16.57
C GLU A 197 2.57 -16.68 -17.79
N SER A 198 1.82 -17.72 -18.16
CA SER A 198 2.05 -18.44 -19.43
C SER A 198 1.35 -17.72 -20.59
N ILE A 199 1.48 -18.27 -21.80
CA ILE A 199 0.93 -17.67 -23.03
C ILE A 199 -0.59 -17.87 -23.18
N ALA A 200 -1.14 -18.92 -22.58
CA ALA A 200 -2.52 -19.38 -22.79
C ALA A 200 -3.57 -18.41 -22.23
#